data_AF-A0A7K4DKF4-F1
#
_entry.id   AF-A0A7K4DKF4-F1
#
_cell.length_a   1.000
_cell.length_b   1.000
_cell.length_c   1.000
_cell.angle_alpha   90.00
_cell.angle_beta   90.00
_cell.angle_gamma   90.00
#
_symmetry.space_group_name_H-M   'P 1'
#
loop_
_entity.id
_entity.type
_entity.pdbx_description
1 polymer ?
#
loop_
_entity_poly.entity_id
_entity_poly.type
_entity_poly.pdbx_seq_one_letter_code
_entity_poly.pdbx_strand_id
1 'polypeptide(L)'
;MKVLCTTETSLNRPEARRWRERMKLLEPMGELVVVLPCSMRKPYSASKSHRVFTTATKGLQEAILTSPFGVCPRELEQTYPIQSYDVSTVGDWSREEIKLTGECLKEYVGDHEVVAHVAHGYLTVCQEYLPHATFTCHDGRATSAESMVNLKKEVKKYNKLKSHARQLHMLRSIARYQFNTVDADLLVPDDYRLRGRFDRRLMQGEEQIAVLHHNNGLYSLNIKGGTILSEIGVNWVEIDFDLKTNTLFAPGVVDAYPHIIPKDEVVIIRKGEVVGVGKAIMNGSEMKKGEKGVAVRVRHRLS
;
A
#
# COMPACT_ATOMS: atom_id res chain seq x y z
N MET A 1 15.11 2.06 -2.82
CA MET A 1 15.12 3.39 -3.49
C MET A 1 14.28 4.30 -2.61
N LYS A 2 14.84 5.43 -2.19
CA LYS A 2 14.19 6.34 -1.25
C LYS A 2 13.55 7.50 -2.02
N VAL A 3 12.31 7.84 -1.71
CA VAL A 3 11.60 8.96 -2.33
C VAL A 3 11.96 10.24 -1.56
N LEU A 4 12.66 11.17 -2.19
CA LEU A 4 13.03 12.44 -1.56
C LEU A 4 11.86 13.43 -1.70
N CYS A 5 11.35 13.88 -0.56
CA CYS A 5 10.22 14.81 -0.46
C CYS A 5 10.65 16.07 0.32
N THR A 6 11.52 16.90 -0.27
CA THR A 6 12.19 18.01 0.44
C THR A 6 11.56 19.38 0.19
N THR A 7 10.64 19.48 -0.77
CA THR A 7 9.97 20.74 -1.16
C THR A 7 8.46 20.52 -1.32
N GLU A 8 7.67 21.60 -1.37
CA GLU A 8 6.22 21.53 -1.58
C GLU A 8 5.84 20.82 -2.90
N THR A 9 6.66 20.94 -3.94
CA THR A 9 6.47 20.20 -5.21
C THR A 9 6.46 18.68 -5.03
N SER A 10 6.93 18.18 -3.88
CA SER A 10 6.88 16.75 -3.53
C SER A 10 5.46 16.20 -3.49
N LEU A 11 4.47 17.06 -3.25
CA LEU A 11 3.04 16.75 -3.37
C LEU A 11 2.68 16.16 -4.74
N ASN A 12 3.36 16.60 -5.79
CA ASN A 12 3.11 16.22 -7.18
C ASN A 12 4.01 15.10 -7.70
N ARG A 13 4.86 14.52 -6.85
CA ARG A 13 5.68 13.36 -7.26
C ARG A 13 4.80 12.22 -7.77
N PRO A 14 5.20 11.53 -8.84
CA PRO A 14 4.43 10.40 -9.37
C PRO A 14 4.12 9.33 -8.31
N GLU A 15 5.05 9.08 -7.39
CA GLU A 15 4.84 8.12 -6.30
C GLU A 15 3.79 8.60 -5.29
N ALA A 16 3.78 9.89 -4.97
CA ALA A 16 2.83 10.48 -4.03
C ALA A 16 1.42 10.57 -4.60
N ARG A 17 1.30 11.03 -5.85
CA ARG A 17 0.02 11.06 -6.58
C ARG A 17 -0.57 9.66 -6.73
N ARG A 18 0.22 8.70 -7.21
CA ARG A 18 -0.22 7.32 -7.38
C ARG A 18 -0.66 6.71 -6.06
N TRP A 19 0.07 6.96 -4.97
CA TRP A 19 -0.35 6.49 -3.65
C TRP A 19 -1.75 7.01 -3.29
N ARG A 20 -1.96 8.33 -3.35
CA ARG A 20 -3.26 8.94 -3.03
C ARG A 20 -4.37 8.47 -3.96
N GLU A 21 -4.09 8.28 -5.24
CA GLU A 21 -5.05 7.72 -6.20
C GLU A 21 -5.44 6.28 -5.85
N ARG A 22 -4.47 5.46 -5.42
CA ARG A 22 -4.71 4.05 -5.04
C ARG A 22 -5.28 3.87 -3.64
N MET A 23 -5.20 4.89 -2.77
CA MET A 23 -5.88 4.90 -1.48
C MET A 23 -7.39 4.71 -1.61
N LYS A 24 -7.98 5.08 -2.75
CA LYS A 24 -9.41 4.91 -3.07
C LYS A 24 -9.86 3.45 -3.14
N LEU A 25 -8.93 2.52 -3.28
CA LEU A 25 -9.19 1.08 -3.32
C LEU A 25 -9.17 0.45 -1.91
N LEU A 26 -8.82 1.25 -0.90
CA LEU A 26 -8.55 0.79 0.46
C LEU A 26 -9.66 1.28 1.38
N GLU A 27 -10.00 0.43 2.34
CA GLU A 27 -11.09 0.66 3.26
C GLU A 27 -10.64 0.33 4.68
N PRO A 28 -11.01 1.11 5.69
CA PRO A 28 -10.71 0.79 7.07
C PRO A 28 -11.49 -0.46 7.54
N MET A 29 -10.97 -1.12 8.58
CA MET A 29 -11.67 -2.20 9.26
C MET A 29 -12.29 -1.77 10.59
N GLY A 30 -13.44 -2.36 10.92
CA GLY A 30 -14.07 -2.19 12.23
C GLY A 30 -14.86 -0.88 12.34
N GLU A 31 -15.26 -0.54 13.56
CA GLU A 31 -16.14 0.61 13.81
C GLU A 31 -15.37 1.93 13.92
N LEU A 32 -14.10 1.87 14.32
CA LEU A 32 -13.28 3.03 14.66
C LEU A 32 -12.00 3.10 13.84
N VAL A 33 -11.69 4.30 13.32
CA VAL A 33 -10.37 4.67 12.82
C VAL A 33 -9.66 5.59 13.81
N VAL A 34 -8.48 5.19 14.26
CA VAL A 34 -7.60 6.05 15.07
C VAL A 34 -6.62 6.77 14.15
N VAL A 35 -6.73 8.09 14.08
CA VAL A 35 -5.85 8.94 13.26
C VAL A 35 -4.64 9.35 14.10
N LEU A 36 -3.44 9.07 13.59
CA LEU A 36 -2.15 9.31 14.25
C LEU A 36 -1.24 10.18 13.38
N PRO A 37 -0.34 10.99 13.96
CA PRO A 37 0.68 11.71 13.19
C PRO A 37 1.76 10.72 12.70
N CYS A 38 2.40 11.02 11.58
CA CYS A 38 3.57 10.25 11.14
C CYS A 38 4.79 10.44 12.06
N SER A 39 5.85 9.67 11.79
CA SER A 39 7.13 9.80 12.47
C SER A 39 8.31 9.71 11.50
N MET A 40 9.46 10.26 11.87
CA MET A 40 10.67 10.18 11.04
C MET A 40 11.15 8.77 10.78
N ARG A 41 11.09 7.90 11.79
CA ARG A 41 11.49 6.50 11.63
C ARG A 41 10.38 5.73 10.91
N LYS A 42 10.74 5.02 9.84
CA LYS A 42 9.89 4.11 9.08
C LYS A 42 10.41 2.66 9.22
N PRO A 43 9.52 1.64 9.22
CA PRO A 43 8.06 1.76 9.32
C PRO A 43 7.65 2.45 10.63
N TYR A 44 6.53 3.18 10.62
CA TYR A 44 6.19 4.08 11.72
C TYR A 44 6.02 3.34 13.05
N SER A 45 5.52 2.10 13.03
CA SER A 45 5.38 1.24 14.21
C SER A 45 6.70 0.99 14.95
N ALA A 46 7.85 1.11 14.28
CA ALA A 46 9.17 0.98 14.89
C ALA A 46 9.66 2.26 15.58
N SER A 47 8.96 3.39 15.44
CA SER A 47 9.31 4.66 16.08
C SER A 47 8.99 4.68 17.57
N LYS A 48 9.66 5.55 18.33
CA LYS A 48 9.41 5.72 19.76
C LYS A 48 7.95 6.14 20.02
N SER A 49 7.44 7.13 19.29
CA SER A 49 6.08 7.65 19.46
C SER A 49 5.01 6.59 19.18
N HIS A 50 5.13 5.85 18.07
CA HIS A 50 4.13 4.82 17.75
C HIS A 50 4.16 3.63 18.71
N ARG A 51 5.33 3.27 19.26
CA ARG A 51 5.39 2.28 20.34
C ARG A 51 4.60 2.72 21.57
N VAL A 52 4.55 4.02 21.86
CA VAL A 52 3.70 4.58 22.93
C VAL A 52 2.23 4.52 22.52
N PHE A 53 1.85 4.99 21.31
CA PHE A 53 0.46 4.95 20.82
C PHE A 53 -0.11 3.52 20.84
N THR A 54 0.69 2.54 20.40
CA THR A 54 0.33 1.11 20.33
C THR A 54 -0.13 0.55 21.69
N THR A 55 0.33 1.11 22.81
CA THR A 55 -0.12 0.68 24.14
C THR A 55 -1.63 0.89 24.36
N ALA A 56 -2.24 1.85 23.66
CA ALA A 56 -3.67 2.11 23.65
C ALA A 56 -4.35 1.50 22.41
N THR A 57 -3.77 1.66 21.24
CA THR A 57 -4.44 1.42 19.95
C THR A 57 -4.31 -0.01 19.41
N LYS A 58 -3.46 -0.86 20.02
CA LYS A 58 -3.24 -2.23 19.55
C LYS A 58 -4.54 -3.00 19.38
N GLY A 59 -4.82 -3.36 18.13
CA GLY A 59 -6.02 -4.13 17.75
C GLY A 59 -7.08 -3.31 17.03
N LEU A 60 -6.90 -2.00 16.87
CA LEU A 60 -7.81 -1.10 16.17
C LEU A 60 -7.27 -0.74 14.79
N GLN A 61 -8.10 -0.16 13.93
CA GLN A 61 -7.66 0.41 12.67
C GLN A 61 -6.95 1.73 12.93
N GLU A 62 -5.78 1.90 12.31
CA GLU A 62 -4.94 3.08 12.47
C GLU A 62 -4.67 3.70 11.10
N ALA A 63 -4.92 5.00 10.99
CA ALA A 63 -4.61 5.82 9.81
C ALA A 63 -3.55 6.85 10.18
N ILE A 64 -2.37 6.76 9.57
CA ILE A 64 -1.24 7.64 9.86
C ILE A 64 -1.24 8.77 8.85
N LEU A 65 -1.45 10.01 9.31
CA LEU A 65 -1.36 11.20 8.45
C LEU A 65 0.08 11.51 8.12
N THR A 66 0.35 11.75 6.84
CA THR A 66 1.69 12.11 6.38
C THR A 66 1.66 12.92 5.09
N SER A 67 2.57 13.88 4.96
CA SER A 67 2.84 14.56 3.68
C SER A 67 4.06 13.92 3.01
N PRO A 68 4.11 13.79 1.67
CA PRO A 68 3.07 14.18 0.69
C PRO A 68 1.99 13.12 0.45
N PHE A 69 2.01 11.98 1.13
CA PHE A 69 1.19 10.81 0.77
C PHE A 69 -0.26 10.86 1.27
N GLY A 70 -0.64 11.85 2.06
CA GLY A 70 -1.96 11.97 2.67
C GLY A 70 -2.12 11.02 3.86
N VAL A 71 -2.52 9.78 3.58
CA VAL A 71 -2.84 8.78 4.60
C VAL A 71 -2.03 7.52 4.36
N CYS A 72 -1.52 6.92 5.43
CA CYS A 72 -1.02 5.55 5.44
C CYS A 72 -1.85 4.71 6.41
N PRO A 73 -2.68 3.78 5.91
CA PRO A 73 -3.23 2.72 6.75
C PRO A 73 -2.10 1.89 7.36
N ARG A 74 -2.19 1.50 8.63
CA ARG A 74 -1.11 0.80 9.35
C ARG A 74 -0.65 -0.45 8.62
N GLU A 75 -1.56 -1.18 8.00
CA GLU A 75 -1.30 -2.41 7.25
C GLU A 75 -0.39 -2.21 6.03
N LEU A 76 -0.25 -0.97 5.52
CA LEU A 76 0.62 -0.63 4.40
C LEU A 76 1.89 0.14 4.77
N GLU A 77 2.22 0.28 6.06
CA GLU A 77 3.40 1.07 6.48
C GLU A 77 4.74 0.51 5.98
N GLN A 78 4.77 -0.78 5.63
CA GLN A 78 5.94 -1.47 5.07
C GLN A 78 5.92 -1.49 3.53
N THR A 79 4.90 -0.93 2.90
CA THR A 79 4.73 -0.92 1.45
C THR A 79 5.39 0.32 0.85
N TYR A 80 6.10 0.14 -0.27
CA TYR A 80 6.66 1.23 -1.04
C TYR A 80 5.54 2.09 -1.64
N PRO A 81 5.61 3.43 -1.54
CA PRO A 81 6.74 4.25 -1.12
C PRO A 81 6.80 4.63 0.36
N ILE A 82 5.76 4.36 1.16
CA ILE A 82 5.67 4.82 2.57
C ILE A 82 6.85 4.35 3.42
N GLN A 83 7.28 3.10 3.24
CA GLN A 83 8.41 2.57 4.01
C GLN A 83 9.75 3.28 3.71
N SER A 84 9.86 3.98 2.57
CA SER A 84 11.11 4.53 2.06
C SER A 84 10.94 5.91 1.39
N TYR A 85 10.58 6.91 2.19
CA TYR A 85 10.67 8.32 1.78
C TYR A 85 11.40 9.16 2.82
N ASP A 86 11.90 10.33 2.43
CA ASP A 86 12.42 11.37 3.32
C ASP A 86 11.61 12.63 3.19
N VAL A 87 11.37 13.29 4.30
CA VAL A 87 10.76 14.62 4.36
C VAL A 87 11.62 15.56 5.18
N SER A 88 11.66 16.82 4.79
CA SER A 88 12.06 17.89 5.69
C SER A 88 10.94 18.06 6.72
N THR A 89 11.23 17.87 8.00
CA THR A 89 10.27 18.06 9.09
C THR A 89 10.07 19.54 9.38
N VAL A 90 9.58 20.30 8.41
CA VAL A 90 9.14 21.67 8.66
C VAL A 90 7.74 21.58 9.26
N GLY A 91 7.55 22.21 10.41
CA GLY A 91 6.31 22.11 11.20
C GLY A 91 5.11 22.84 10.58
N ASP A 92 5.35 23.66 9.57
CA ASP A 92 4.32 24.44 8.90
C ASP A 92 3.77 23.66 7.72
N TRP A 93 2.47 23.35 7.77
CA TRP A 93 1.74 22.69 6.69
C TRP A 93 1.19 23.73 5.73
N SER A 94 1.49 23.59 4.45
CA SER A 94 0.89 24.45 3.42
C SER A 94 -0.61 24.18 3.28
N ARG A 95 -1.36 25.15 2.72
CA ARG A 95 -2.80 24.94 2.45
C ARG A 95 -3.05 23.77 1.50
N GLU A 96 -2.15 23.55 0.56
CA GLU A 96 -2.25 22.43 -0.38
C GLU A 96 -1.97 21.09 0.32
N GLU A 97 -1.01 21.04 1.25
CA GLU A 97 -0.78 19.85 2.08
C GLU A 97 -1.98 19.51 2.94
N ILE A 98 -2.59 20.52 3.59
CA ILE A 98 -3.80 20.37 4.39
C ILE A 98 -4.94 19.82 3.53
N LYS A 99 -5.18 20.44 2.36
CA LYS A 99 -6.24 20.05 1.43
C LYS A 99 -6.07 18.61 0.94
N LEU A 100 -4.93 18.28 0.33
CA LEU A 100 -4.72 16.95 -0.26
C LEU A 100 -4.74 15.84 0.78
N THR A 101 -4.21 16.11 1.98
CA THR A 101 -4.22 15.14 3.08
C THR A 101 -5.62 14.98 3.66
N GLY A 102 -6.35 16.08 3.82
CA GLY A 102 -7.72 16.09 4.32
C GLY A 102 -8.71 15.41 3.38
N GLU A 103 -8.63 15.66 2.07
CA GLU A 103 -9.44 14.99 1.05
C GLU A 103 -9.18 13.48 1.08
N CYS A 104 -7.90 13.07 1.07
CA CYS A 104 -7.51 11.66 1.14
C CYS A 104 -7.98 11.00 2.46
N LEU A 105 -7.91 11.72 3.58
CA LEU A 105 -8.38 11.24 4.88
C LEU A 105 -9.88 11.05 4.90
N LYS A 106 -10.64 12.05 4.46
CA LYS A 106 -12.10 12.02 4.43
C LYS A 106 -12.61 10.87 3.55
N GLU A 107 -12.03 10.70 2.37
CA GLU A 107 -12.38 9.60 1.46
C GLU A 107 -12.08 8.23 2.09
N TYR A 108 -10.90 8.06 2.71
CA TYR A 108 -10.52 6.80 3.34
C TYR A 108 -11.37 6.45 4.57
N VAL A 109 -11.67 7.39 5.47
CA VAL A 109 -12.43 7.07 6.69
C VAL A 109 -13.92 6.87 6.41
N GLY A 110 -14.49 7.46 5.35
CA GLY A 110 -15.92 7.38 5.06
C GLY A 110 -16.78 7.76 6.28
N ASP A 111 -17.76 6.92 6.60
CA ASP A 111 -18.71 7.13 7.71
C ASP A 111 -18.25 6.52 9.06
N HIS A 112 -17.00 6.06 9.16
CA HIS A 112 -16.48 5.45 10.38
C HIS A 112 -16.35 6.45 11.51
N GLU A 113 -16.49 5.98 12.76
CA GLU A 113 -16.15 6.81 13.90
C GLU A 113 -14.65 7.09 13.91
N VAL A 114 -14.27 8.32 14.26
CA VAL A 114 -12.86 8.76 14.23
C VAL A 114 -12.43 9.29 15.58
N VAL A 115 -11.31 8.75 16.07
CA VAL A 115 -10.53 9.33 17.17
C VAL A 115 -9.27 9.95 16.58
N ALA A 116 -9.20 11.28 16.61
CA ALA A 116 -8.08 12.06 16.12
C ALA A 116 -7.07 12.31 17.25
N HIS A 117 -5.95 11.60 17.22
CA HIS A 117 -4.86 11.71 18.19
C HIS A 117 -3.64 12.38 17.56
N VAL A 118 -3.82 13.65 17.20
CA VAL A 118 -2.90 14.45 16.38
C VAL A 118 -2.73 15.85 16.96
N ALA A 119 -1.68 16.57 16.54
CA ALA A 119 -1.40 17.95 16.95
C ALA A 119 -0.81 18.76 15.78
N HIS A 120 -0.73 20.09 15.92
CA HIS A 120 -0.18 21.01 14.91
C HIS A 120 -0.90 20.90 13.55
N GLY A 121 -0.20 20.96 12.40
CA GLY A 121 -0.85 20.90 11.08
C GLY A 121 -1.75 19.67 10.87
N TYR A 122 -1.44 18.53 11.49
CA TYR A 122 -2.31 17.36 11.47
C TYR A 122 -3.66 17.60 12.18
N LEU A 123 -3.67 18.41 13.24
CA LEU A 123 -4.90 18.81 13.92
C LEU A 123 -5.76 19.67 13.00
N THR A 124 -5.15 20.63 12.28
CA THR A 124 -5.86 21.46 11.30
C THR A 124 -6.54 20.61 10.23
N VAL A 125 -5.84 19.62 9.67
CA VAL A 125 -6.41 18.66 8.70
C VAL A 125 -7.65 17.98 9.27
N CYS A 126 -7.55 17.40 10.47
CA CYS A 126 -8.67 16.69 11.08
C CYS A 126 -9.84 17.62 11.42
N GLN A 127 -9.59 18.86 11.88
CA GLN A 127 -10.65 19.82 12.20
C GLN A 127 -11.41 20.28 10.95
N GLU A 128 -10.71 20.52 9.83
CA GLU A 128 -11.35 20.96 8.59
C GLU A 128 -12.15 19.86 7.89
N TYR A 129 -11.63 18.62 7.88
CA TYR A 129 -12.21 17.54 7.07
C TYR A 129 -13.03 16.53 7.87
N LEU A 130 -12.81 16.43 9.18
CA LEU A 130 -13.48 15.52 10.10
C LEU A 130 -13.97 16.26 11.36
N PRO A 131 -14.86 17.27 11.24
CA PRO A 131 -15.26 18.14 12.36
C PRO A 131 -15.96 17.38 13.51
N HIS A 132 -16.48 16.18 13.24
CA HIS A 132 -17.15 15.32 14.23
C HIS A 132 -16.22 14.30 14.89
N ALA A 133 -14.93 14.30 14.55
CA ALA A 133 -13.96 13.40 15.19
C ALA A 133 -13.78 13.74 16.68
N THR A 134 -13.48 12.71 17.48
CA THR A 134 -13.10 12.90 18.88
C THR A 134 -11.60 13.22 18.98
N PHE A 135 -11.27 14.45 19.37
CA PHE A 135 -9.88 14.90 19.54
C PHE A 135 -9.35 14.58 20.93
N THR A 136 -8.16 13.98 21.02
CA THR A 136 -7.60 13.51 22.30
C THR A 136 -6.32 14.24 22.75
N CYS A 137 -5.75 15.08 21.89
CA CYS A 137 -4.54 15.86 22.15
C CYS A 137 -4.88 17.34 22.38
N HIS A 138 -5.06 17.74 23.64
CA HIS A 138 -5.42 19.13 23.98
C HIS A 138 -4.20 20.01 24.32
N ASP A 139 -3.07 19.40 24.68
CA ASP A 139 -1.84 20.10 25.10
C ASP A 139 -0.82 20.28 23.96
N GLY A 140 -1.23 20.02 22.72
CA GLY A 140 -0.36 20.07 21.54
C GLY A 140 0.68 18.95 21.45
N ARG A 141 0.69 17.96 22.37
CA ARG A 141 1.70 16.89 22.41
C ARG A 141 1.05 15.51 22.43
N ALA A 142 1.11 14.82 21.29
CA ALA A 142 0.51 13.49 21.16
C ALA A 142 1.05 12.45 22.16
N THR A 143 2.33 12.53 22.54
CA THR A 143 2.93 11.57 23.48
C THR A 143 2.90 12.00 24.95
N SER A 144 2.21 13.09 25.30
CA SER A 144 2.10 13.51 26.70
C SER A 144 1.26 12.52 27.52
N ALA A 145 1.48 12.50 28.84
CA ALA A 145 0.73 11.62 29.73
C ALA A 145 -0.79 11.88 29.64
N GLU A 146 -1.19 13.14 29.57
CA GLU A 146 -2.58 13.57 29.43
C GLU A 146 -3.20 13.08 28.11
N SER A 147 -2.54 13.36 26.97
CA SER A 147 -3.01 12.93 25.65
C SER A 147 -3.15 11.40 25.58
N MET A 148 -2.23 10.65 26.17
CA MET A 148 -2.29 9.19 26.21
C MET A 148 -3.40 8.65 27.13
N VAL A 149 -3.69 9.32 28.24
CA VAL A 149 -4.84 8.98 29.12
C VAL A 149 -6.14 9.19 28.36
N ASN A 150 -6.28 10.32 27.66
CA ASN A 150 -7.46 10.64 26.84
C ASN A 150 -7.65 9.60 25.73
N LEU A 151 -6.58 9.31 24.96
CA LEU A 151 -6.62 8.29 23.92
C LEU A 151 -7.08 6.95 24.47
N LYS A 152 -6.47 6.48 25.57
CA LYS A 152 -6.80 5.20 26.19
C LYS A 152 -8.24 5.16 26.70
N LYS A 153 -8.77 6.27 27.21
CA LYS A 153 -10.16 6.37 27.67
C LYS A 153 -11.14 6.24 26.50
N GLU A 154 -10.87 6.94 25.40
CA GLU A 154 -11.75 6.95 24.23
C GLU A 154 -11.76 5.62 23.48
N VAL A 155 -10.58 5.07 23.17
CA VAL A 155 -10.50 3.83 22.37
C VAL A 155 -10.98 2.58 23.12
N LYS A 156 -11.10 2.63 24.45
CA LYS A 156 -11.63 1.53 25.27
C LYS A 156 -13.12 1.24 25.02
N LYS A 157 -13.84 2.17 24.38
CA LYS A 157 -15.26 2.02 24.05
C LYS A 157 -15.50 1.02 22.90
N TYR A 158 -14.46 0.66 22.16
CA TYR A 158 -14.58 -0.10 20.90
C TYR A 158 -13.93 -1.47 21.00
N ASN A 159 -14.45 -2.39 20.18
CA ASN A 159 -13.95 -3.75 20.10
C ASN A 159 -12.66 -3.83 19.29
N LYS A 160 -11.73 -4.66 19.76
CA LYS A 160 -10.51 -4.95 19.00
C LYS A 160 -10.79 -5.93 17.87
N LEU A 161 -10.19 -5.65 16.72
CA LEU A 161 -10.22 -6.50 15.55
C LEU A 161 -9.44 -7.80 15.80
N LYS A 162 -10.01 -8.91 15.34
CA LYS A 162 -9.38 -10.23 15.40
C LYS A 162 -8.07 -10.24 14.61
N SER A 163 -7.03 -10.89 15.15
CA SER A 163 -5.69 -10.87 14.55
C SER A 163 -5.65 -11.50 13.15
N HIS A 164 -6.39 -12.58 12.93
CA HIS A 164 -6.47 -13.23 11.64
C HIS A 164 -7.16 -12.34 10.59
N ALA A 165 -8.29 -11.72 10.95
CA ALA A 165 -9.01 -10.79 10.08
C ALA A 165 -8.13 -9.59 9.66
N ARG A 166 -7.37 -9.01 10.61
CA ARG A 166 -6.41 -7.94 10.29
C ARG A 166 -5.28 -8.40 9.35
N GLN A 167 -4.81 -9.63 9.51
CA GLN A 167 -3.77 -10.16 8.63
C GLN A 167 -4.30 -10.40 7.21
N LEU A 168 -5.48 -10.99 7.08
CA LEU A 168 -6.13 -11.17 5.77
C LEU A 168 -6.36 -9.83 5.08
N HIS A 169 -6.92 -8.87 5.80
CA HIS A 169 -7.12 -7.51 5.31
C HIS A 169 -5.80 -6.85 4.88
N MET A 170 -4.74 -6.92 5.70
CA MET A 170 -3.42 -6.41 5.33
C MET A 170 -2.93 -6.99 4.00
N LEU A 171 -3.02 -8.31 3.82
CA LEU A 171 -2.58 -8.97 2.58
C LEU A 171 -3.40 -8.50 1.37
N ARG A 172 -4.72 -8.42 1.52
CA ARG A 172 -5.64 -7.94 0.49
C ARG A 172 -5.41 -6.48 0.14
N SER A 173 -5.28 -5.59 1.12
CA SER A 173 -4.96 -4.18 0.92
C SER A 173 -3.64 -3.98 0.16
N ILE A 174 -2.61 -4.79 0.42
CA ILE A 174 -1.36 -4.77 -0.38
C ILE A 174 -1.63 -5.18 -1.82
N ALA A 175 -2.45 -6.21 -2.05
CA ALA A 175 -2.78 -6.69 -3.39
C ALA A 175 -3.58 -5.62 -4.17
N ARG A 176 -4.62 -5.05 -3.56
CA ARG A 176 -5.41 -3.94 -4.13
C ARG A 176 -4.52 -2.77 -4.51
N TYR A 177 -3.66 -2.34 -3.59
CA TYR A 177 -2.71 -1.26 -3.85
C TYR A 177 -1.73 -1.61 -4.98
N GLN A 178 -1.17 -2.81 -5.01
CA GLN A 178 -0.15 -3.18 -5.99
C GLN A 178 -0.73 -3.32 -7.40
N PHE A 179 -1.85 -4.02 -7.53
CA PHE A 179 -2.47 -4.37 -8.82
C PHE A 179 -3.59 -3.41 -9.23
N ASN A 180 -3.87 -2.40 -8.42
CA ASN A 180 -4.77 -1.29 -8.73
C ASN A 180 -6.21 -1.72 -9.06
N THR A 181 -6.73 -2.70 -8.33
CA THR A 181 -8.12 -3.15 -8.44
C THR A 181 -8.57 -3.81 -7.13
N VAL A 182 -9.86 -3.70 -6.80
CA VAL A 182 -10.45 -4.39 -5.65
C VAL A 182 -10.49 -5.91 -5.86
N ASP A 183 -10.54 -6.37 -7.10
CA ASP A 183 -10.57 -7.80 -7.46
C ASP A 183 -9.24 -8.51 -7.13
N ALA A 184 -8.18 -7.73 -6.84
CA ALA A 184 -6.90 -8.26 -6.37
C ALA A 184 -7.00 -8.98 -5.02
N ASP A 185 -8.13 -8.87 -4.31
CA ASP A 185 -8.47 -9.70 -3.17
C ASP A 185 -8.40 -11.20 -3.47
N LEU A 186 -8.70 -11.60 -4.71
CA LEU A 186 -8.63 -12.98 -5.18
C LEU A 186 -7.21 -13.56 -5.12
N LEU A 187 -6.17 -12.72 -5.12
CA LEU A 187 -4.79 -13.16 -4.92
C LEU A 187 -4.57 -13.75 -3.52
N VAL A 188 -5.42 -13.41 -2.55
CA VAL A 188 -5.33 -13.84 -1.16
C VAL A 188 -6.60 -14.61 -0.78
N PRO A 189 -6.63 -15.94 -1.02
CA PRO A 189 -7.79 -16.77 -0.68
C PRO A 189 -7.96 -16.89 0.83
N ASP A 190 -9.16 -17.24 1.30
CA ASP A 190 -9.46 -17.32 2.75
C ASP A 190 -8.66 -18.41 3.47
N ASP A 191 -8.29 -19.48 2.77
CA ASP A 191 -7.52 -20.62 3.30
C ASP A 191 -5.99 -20.44 3.18
N TYR A 192 -5.53 -19.20 2.97
CA TYR A 192 -4.11 -18.89 2.78
C TYR A 192 -3.23 -19.34 3.96
N ARG A 193 -1.97 -19.62 3.64
CA ARG A 193 -0.90 -19.82 4.65
C ARG A 193 0.28 -18.93 4.34
N LEU A 194 0.87 -18.34 5.37
CA LEU A 194 2.14 -17.62 5.26
C LEU A 194 3.29 -18.49 5.75
N ARG A 195 4.36 -18.60 4.95
CA ARG A 195 5.60 -19.30 5.32
C ARG A 195 6.81 -18.38 5.18
N GLY A 196 7.66 -18.34 6.20
CA GLY A 196 8.88 -17.52 6.20
C GLY A 196 8.84 -16.40 7.24
N ARG A 197 10.02 -15.91 7.62
CA ARG A 197 10.18 -14.91 8.69
C ARG A 197 10.25 -13.48 8.17
N PHE A 198 11.13 -13.22 7.20
CA PHE A 198 11.31 -11.91 6.58
C PHE A 198 10.42 -11.81 5.35
N ASP A 199 10.87 -12.39 4.23
CA ASP A 199 10.03 -12.60 3.07
C ASP A 199 9.05 -13.72 3.38
N ARG A 200 7.76 -13.45 3.15
CA ARG A 200 6.66 -14.35 3.47
C ARG A 200 6.07 -14.91 2.20
N ARG A 201 6.17 -16.22 2.01
CA ARG A 201 5.51 -16.95 0.93
C ARG A 201 4.03 -17.06 1.25
N LEU A 202 3.20 -16.56 0.33
CA LEU A 202 1.75 -16.72 0.33
C LEU A 202 1.43 -18.04 -0.38
N MET A 203 0.84 -18.97 0.36
CA MET A 203 0.55 -20.34 -0.09
C MET A 203 -0.95 -20.59 -0.07
N GLN A 204 -1.42 -21.44 -0.99
CA GLN A 204 -2.72 -22.10 -0.91
C GLN A 204 -2.52 -23.60 -1.09
N GLY A 205 -2.82 -24.38 -0.04
CA GLY A 205 -2.38 -25.77 0.05
C GLY A 205 -0.85 -25.88 0.00
N GLU A 206 -0.34 -26.62 -0.97
CA GLU A 206 1.10 -26.79 -1.21
C GLU A 206 1.67 -25.83 -2.26
N GLU A 207 0.81 -25.14 -3.01
CA GLU A 207 1.22 -24.25 -4.09
C GLU A 207 1.49 -22.83 -3.60
N GLN A 208 2.55 -22.23 -4.14
CA GLN A 208 2.91 -20.84 -3.84
C GLN A 208 2.24 -19.89 -4.82
N ILE A 209 1.47 -18.93 -4.29
CA ILE A 209 0.82 -17.87 -5.08
C ILE A 209 1.83 -16.76 -5.36
N ALA A 210 2.50 -16.27 -4.32
CA ALA A 210 3.44 -15.16 -4.40
C ALA A 210 4.40 -15.14 -3.21
N VAL A 211 5.43 -14.31 -3.28
CA VAL A 211 6.29 -13.91 -2.16
C VAL A 211 5.99 -12.46 -1.81
N LEU A 212 5.59 -12.18 -0.57
CA LEU A 212 5.53 -10.83 -0.03
C LEU A 212 6.92 -10.44 0.49
N HIS A 213 7.55 -9.49 -0.17
CA HIS A 213 8.91 -9.05 0.18
C HIS A 213 8.92 -8.09 1.35
N HIS A 214 9.81 -8.33 2.31
CA HIS A 214 9.98 -7.49 3.49
C HIS A 214 10.56 -6.11 3.15
N ASN A 215 11.42 -6.03 2.12
CA ASN A 215 12.17 -4.82 1.79
C ASN A 215 11.32 -3.71 1.13
N ASN A 216 10.16 -4.05 0.57
CA ASN A 216 9.30 -3.11 -0.15
C ASN A 216 7.80 -3.32 0.09
N GLY A 217 7.39 -4.35 0.83
CA GLY A 217 6.00 -4.64 1.16
C GLY A 217 5.11 -4.90 -0.06
N LEU A 218 5.69 -5.45 -1.13
CA LEU A 218 4.99 -5.81 -2.37
C LEU A 218 5.18 -7.30 -2.68
N TYR A 219 4.22 -7.85 -3.41
CA TYR A 219 4.24 -9.22 -3.93
C TYR A 219 5.18 -9.38 -5.12
N SER A 220 5.80 -10.54 -5.20
CA SER A 220 6.46 -11.11 -6.37
C SER A 220 5.72 -12.38 -6.75
N LEU A 221 5.20 -12.45 -7.97
CA LEU A 221 4.32 -13.54 -8.40
C LEU A 221 5.07 -14.85 -8.64
N ASN A 222 4.40 -15.96 -8.34
CA ASN A 222 4.64 -17.29 -8.87
C ASN A 222 3.58 -17.61 -9.93
N ILE A 223 3.72 -18.74 -10.63
CA ILE A 223 2.80 -19.11 -11.73
C ILE A 223 1.33 -19.10 -11.27
N LYS A 224 1.01 -19.70 -10.12
CA LYS A 224 -0.37 -19.70 -9.58
C LYS A 224 -0.92 -18.28 -9.36
N GLY A 225 -0.11 -17.38 -8.81
CA GLY A 225 -0.50 -15.97 -8.68
C GLY A 225 -0.63 -15.26 -10.03
N GLY A 226 0.18 -15.67 -11.02
CA GLY A 226 0.03 -15.22 -12.41
C GLY A 226 -1.29 -15.65 -13.02
N THR A 227 -1.73 -16.89 -12.80
CA THR A 227 -3.04 -17.39 -13.25
C THR A 227 -4.18 -16.55 -12.68
N ILE A 228 -4.20 -16.34 -11.36
CA ILE A 228 -5.22 -15.51 -10.70
C ILE A 228 -5.22 -14.09 -11.27
N LEU A 229 -4.04 -13.49 -11.45
CA LEU A 229 -3.94 -12.12 -11.94
C LEU A 229 -4.36 -11.99 -13.41
N SER A 230 -4.12 -13.04 -14.22
CA SER A 230 -4.60 -13.13 -15.59
C SER A 230 -6.13 -13.20 -15.65
N GLU A 231 -6.77 -13.94 -14.74
CA GLU A 231 -8.23 -14.03 -14.63
C GLU A 231 -8.87 -12.68 -14.25
N ILE A 232 -8.20 -11.90 -13.38
CA ILE A 232 -8.60 -10.53 -13.04
C ILE A 232 -8.48 -9.58 -14.26
N GLY A 233 -7.63 -9.91 -15.24
CA GLY A 233 -7.48 -9.12 -16.47
C GLY A 233 -6.55 -7.91 -16.35
N VAL A 234 -5.60 -7.93 -15.41
CA VAL A 234 -4.63 -6.84 -15.20
C VAL A 234 -3.19 -7.32 -15.36
N ASN A 235 -2.28 -6.38 -15.66
CA ASN A 235 -0.83 -6.61 -15.69
C ASN A 235 -0.35 -7.76 -16.62
N TRP A 236 -1.12 -8.08 -17.67
CA TRP A 236 -0.75 -9.10 -18.64
C TRP A 236 0.13 -8.53 -19.77
N VAL A 237 0.94 -9.40 -20.35
CA VAL A 237 1.78 -9.17 -21.55
C VAL A 237 1.59 -10.35 -22.48
N GLU A 238 1.09 -10.11 -23.68
CA GLU A 238 0.78 -11.13 -24.66
C GLU A 238 1.96 -11.38 -25.61
N ILE A 239 2.24 -12.66 -25.87
CA ILE A 239 3.24 -13.12 -26.84
C ILE A 239 2.62 -14.18 -27.76
N ASP A 240 3.22 -14.37 -28.94
CA ASP A 240 2.79 -15.37 -29.94
C ASP A 240 3.81 -16.49 -30.17
N PHE A 241 4.93 -16.49 -29.44
CA PHE A 241 6.02 -17.45 -29.59
C PHE A 241 6.26 -18.30 -28.33
N ASP A 242 7.16 -19.27 -28.43
CA ASP A 242 7.55 -20.11 -27.30
C ASP A 242 8.64 -19.48 -26.43
N LEU A 243 8.28 -19.12 -25.19
CA LEU A 243 9.15 -18.38 -24.27
C LEU A 243 10.20 -19.30 -23.63
N LYS A 244 11.36 -19.42 -24.28
CA LYS A 244 12.44 -20.31 -23.81
C LYS A 244 13.46 -19.65 -22.88
N THR A 245 13.50 -18.32 -22.83
CA THR A 245 14.54 -17.57 -22.10
C THR A 245 13.98 -16.78 -20.92
N ASN A 246 14.87 -16.32 -20.04
CA ASN A 246 14.49 -15.49 -18.90
C ASN A 246 14.31 -13.99 -19.26
N THR A 247 14.28 -13.65 -20.55
CA THR A 247 14.18 -12.26 -21.01
C THR A 247 13.20 -12.18 -22.18
N LEU A 248 12.13 -11.42 -22.00
CA LEU A 248 11.21 -11.06 -23.07
C LEU A 248 11.64 -9.70 -23.62
N PHE A 249 11.95 -9.65 -24.91
CA PHE A 249 12.26 -8.40 -25.61
C PHE A 249 10.98 -7.80 -26.19
N ALA A 250 10.95 -6.46 -26.31
CA ALA A 250 9.79 -5.73 -26.83
C ALA A 250 9.29 -6.23 -28.21
N PRO A 251 10.16 -6.60 -29.18
CA PRO A 251 9.71 -7.15 -30.46
C PRO A 251 8.90 -8.44 -30.38
N GLY A 252 8.99 -9.18 -29.27
CA GLY A 252 8.21 -10.39 -29.04
C GLY A 252 6.87 -10.14 -28.35
N VAL A 253 6.53 -8.89 -28.03
CA VAL A 253 5.27 -8.53 -27.38
C VAL A 253 4.25 -8.18 -28.44
N VAL A 254 3.12 -8.90 -28.44
CA VAL A 254 1.97 -8.66 -29.34
C VAL A 254 1.12 -7.52 -28.78
N ASP A 255 0.79 -7.61 -27.50
CA ASP A 255 0.05 -6.58 -26.78
C ASP A 255 0.41 -6.59 -25.28
N ALA A 256 0.08 -5.52 -24.57
CA ALA A 256 0.34 -5.42 -23.14
C ALA A 256 -0.71 -4.55 -22.45
N TYR A 257 -0.97 -4.86 -21.18
CA TYR A 257 -1.87 -4.09 -20.34
C TYR A 257 -1.40 -2.62 -20.24
N PRO A 258 -2.26 -1.63 -20.58
CA PRO A 258 -1.82 -0.24 -20.84
C PRO A 258 -1.27 0.48 -19.61
N HIS A 259 -1.66 0.05 -18.41
CA HIS A 259 -1.25 0.68 -17.15
C HIS A 259 0.00 0.05 -16.51
N ILE A 260 0.64 -0.94 -17.17
CA ILE A 260 1.92 -1.47 -16.72
C ILE A 260 2.94 -0.34 -16.67
N ILE A 261 3.62 -0.22 -15.53
CA ILE A 261 4.79 0.66 -15.38
C ILE A 261 6.05 -0.15 -15.05
N PRO A 262 7.25 0.43 -15.27
CA PRO A 262 8.49 -0.22 -14.88
C PRO A 262 8.48 -0.68 -13.42
N LYS A 263 8.96 -1.91 -13.20
CA LYS A 263 8.98 -2.64 -11.92
C LYS A 263 7.64 -3.21 -11.46
N ASP A 264 6.58 -3.14 -12.25
CA ASP A 264 5.39 -3.93 -11.97
C ASP A 264 5.67 -5.43 -12.13
N GLU A 265 4.98 -6.22 -11.32
CA GLU A 265 4.83 -7.65 -11.59
C GLU A 265 3.88 -7.83 -12.77
N VAL A 266 4.26 -8.71 -13.69
CA VAL A 266 3.49 -8.97 -14.91
C VAL A 266 3.31 -10.46 -15.14
N VAL A 267 2.20 -10.79 -15.80
CA VAL A 267 1.87 -12.14 -16.27
C VAL A 267 2.11 -12.19 -17.77
N ILE A 268 2.83 -13.20 -18.23
CA ILE A 268 3.06 -13.42 -19.66
C ILE A 268 2.05 -14.46 -20.12
N ILE A 269 1.23 -14.09 -21.10
CA ILE A 269 0.17 -14.92 -21.65
C ILE A 269 0.45 -15.27 -23.11
N ARG A 270 0.03 -16.46 -23.52
CA ARG A 270 0.07 -16.93 -24.90
C ARG A 270 -1.21 -17.69 -25.19
N LYS A 271 -1.99 -17.25 -26.17
CA LYS A 271 -3.29 -17.85 -26.55
C LYS A 271 -4.24 -18.00 -25.34
N GLY A 272 -4.27 -17.00 -24.47
CA GLY A 272 -5.09 -16.99 -23.26
C GLY A 272 -4.53 -17.79 -22.07
N GLU A 273 -3.42 -18.50 -22.23
CA GLU A 273 -2.81 -19.29 -21.15
C GLU A 273 -1.60 -18.57 -20.55
N VAL A 274 -1.44 -18.66 -19.23
CA VAL A 274 -0.27 -18.14 -18.52
C VAL A 274 0.94 -19.00 -18.82
N VAL A 275 1.95 -18.42 -19.46
CA VAL A 275 3.23 -19.11 -19.77
C VAL A 275 4.38 -18.63 -18.89
N GLY A 276 4.22 -17.52 -18.18
CA GLY A 276 5.22 -17.06 -17.23
C GLY A 276 4.81 -15.86 -16.41
N VAL A 277 5.67 -15.51 -15.46
CA VAL A 277 5.55 -14.30 -14.65
C VAL A 277 6.92 -13.64 -14.55
N GLY A 278 6.92 -12.32 -14.42
CA GLY A 278 8.16 -11.57 -14.37
C GLY A 278 7.96 -10.14 -13.91
N LYS A 279 8.97 -9.32 -14.20
CA LYS A 279 9.00 -7.92 -13.83
C LYS A 279 9.17 -7.04 -15.04
N ALA A 280 8.28 -6.07 -15.19
CA ALA A 280 8.32 -5.10 -16.27
C ALA A 280 9.59 -4.22 -16.17
N ILE A 281 10.24 -3.98 -17.31
CA ILE A 281 11.37 -3.06 -17.44
C ILE A 281 10.94 -1.74 -18.10
N MET A 282 9.91 -1.77 -18.93
CA MET A 282 9.32 -0.63 -19.62
C MET A 282 7.80 -0.59 -19.38
N ASN A 283 7.12 0.48 -19.79
CA ASN A 283 5.66 0.57 -19.66
C ASN A 283 4.94 -0.23 -20.77
N GLY A 284 3.63 -0.49 -20.59
CA GLY A 284 2.85 -1.31 -21.54
C GLY A 284 2.87 -0.77 -22.98
N SER A 285 2.78 0.56 -23.17
CA SER A 285 2.84 1.16 -24.51
C SER A 285 4.22 1.01 -25.15
N GLU A 286 5.30 1.06 -24.37
CA GLU A 286 6.66 0.84 -24.85
C GLU A 286 6.87 -0.62 -25.23
N MET A 287 6.30 -1.56 -24.47
CA MET A 287 6.37 -2.99 -24.81
C MET A 287 5.74 -3.25 -26.18
N LYS A 288 4.53 -2.73 -26.42
CA LYS A 288 3.79 -2.95 -27.67
C LYS A 288 4.43 -2.30 -28.90
N LYS A 289 5.01 -1.10 -28.75
CA LYS A 289 5.55 -0.32 -29.88
C LYS A 289 7.06 -0.51 -30.08
N GLY A 290 7.74 -1.17 -29.15
CA GLY A 290 9.18 -1.22 -29.10
C GLY A 290 9.80 -2.20 -30.10
N GLU A 291 10.63 -1.70 -31.01
CA GLU A 291 11.41 -2.52 -31.95
C GLU A 291 12.70 -3.11 -31.34
N LYS A 292 13.05 -2.71 -30.11
CA LYS A 292 14.23 -3.20 -29.39
C LYS A 292 14.10 -2.98 -27.88
N GLY A 293 14.96 -3.66 -27.13
CA GLY A 293 15.05 -3.52 -25.67
C GLY A 293 14.31 -4.60 -24.89
N VAL A 294 14.60 -4.69 -23.60
CA VAL A 294 14.01 -5.71 -22.71
C VAL A 294 12.67 -5.21 -22.20
N ALA A 295 11.59 -5.96 -22.49
CA ALA A 295 10.24 -5.67 -22.00
C ALA A 295 10.04 -6.22 -20.58
N VAL A 296 10.35 -7.51 -20.38
CA VAL A 296 10.13 -8.21 -19.11
C VAL A 296 11.35 -9.05 -18.74
N ARG A 297 11.76 -8.97 -17.48
CA ARG A 297 12.66 -9.96 -16.87
C ARG A 297 11.82 -11.08 -16.29
N VAL A 298 11.87 -12.25 -16.94
CA VAL A 298 11.06 -13.41 -16.57
C VAL A 298 11.66 -14.07 -15.34
N ARG A 299 10.81 -14.36 -14.35
CA ARG A 299 11.22 -15.02 -13.09
C ARG A 299 10.89 -16.50 -13.10
N HIS A 300 9.66 -16.84 -13.46
CA HIS A 300 9.18 -18.21 -13.59
C HIS A 300 8.47 -18.34 -14.93
N ARG A 301 8.56 -19.53 -15.53
CA ARG A 301 7.83 -19.90 -16.74
C ARG A 301 7.33 -21.33 -16.60
N LEU A 302 6.26 -21.64 -17.31
CA LEU A 302 5.92 -23.03 -17.59
C LEU A 302 6.91 -23.57 -18.61
N SER A 303 7.39 -24.79 -18.38
CA SER A 303 8.28 -25.52 -19.29
C SER A 303 7.53 -26.08 -20.48
#